data_AF-A0AB37QC65-F1
#
_entry.id   AF-A0AB37QC65-F1
#
_cell.length_a   1.000
_cell.length_b   1.000
_cell.length_c   1.000
_cell.angle_alpha   90.00
_cell.angle_beta   90.00
_cell.angle_gamma   90.00
#
_symmetry.space_group_name_H-M   'P 1'
#
loop_
_entity.id
_entity.type
_entity.pdbx_description
1 polymer ?
#
loop_
_entity_poly.entity_id
_entity_poly.type
_entity_poly.pdbx_seq_one_letter_code
_entity_poly.pdbx_strand_id
1 'polypeptide(L)'
;VIGLELGADDYLGKPFSPRELQARIKALLRRAQFGQERASGDVIVFDEWRLDMVSHRLFHNDGEEVILSGADFALLKLFLDNPQQILDRDTIGNATRGRELMPLERIVDMAVSRLRQRLRDTGKSPRLIRTIRGSGYLLAANVNTQAGGNY
;
A
#
# COMPACT_ATOMS: atom_id res chain seq x y z
N VAL A 1 -54.67 7.91 30.00
CA VAL A 1 -53.21 7.73 29.89
C VAL A 1 -52.75 8.57 28.72
N ILE A 2 -52.21 9.74 29.05
CA ILE A 2 -51.70 10.79 28.16
C ILE A 2 -50.17 10.65 28.14
N GLY A 3 -49.55 10.87 26.98
CA GLY A 3 -48.33 11.70 26.92
C GLY A 3 -47.05 11.06 26.36
N LEU A 4 -46.58 11.69 25.28
CA LEU A 4 -45.18 11.92 24.86
C LEU A 4 -44.50 10.74 24.13
N GLU A 5 -44.22 10.75 22.82
CA GLU A 5 -43.45 11.73 22.02
C GLU A 5 -42.15 12.21 22.68
N LEU A 6 -41.05 11.53 22.33
CA LEU A 6 -39.68 12.05 22.11
C LEU A 6 -38.93 10.86 21.46
N GLY A 7 -38.33 10.92 20.28
CA GLY A 7 -37.64 12.05 19.65
C GLY A 7 -36.18 12.08 20.13
N ALA A 8 -35.27 11.62 19.26
CA ALA A 8 -33.82 11.86 19.17
C ALA A 8 -33.11 10.53 18.81
N ASP A 9 -32.84 10.28 17.53
CA ASP A 9 -31.72 10.85 16.75
C ASP A 9 -30.37 10.26 17.17
N ASP A 10 -29.64 9.81 16.16
CA ASP A 10 -28.20 9.60 16.17
C ASP A 10 -27.69 8.40 16.99
N TYR A 11 -27.11 7.35 16.42
CA TYR A 11 -26.13 7.40 15.35
C TYR A 11 -25.98 6.00 14.73
N LEU A 12 -26.52 5.83 13.52
CA LEU A 12 -26.06 4.83 12.56
C LEU A 12 -24.69 5.30 12.04
N GLY A 13 -23.60 4.93 12.71
CA GLY A 13 -22.24 5.26 12.26
C GLY A 13 -21.16 4.82 13.24
N LYS A 14 -20.32 3.87 12.83
CA LYS A 14 -19.06 3.45 13.52
C LYS A 14 -18.24 4.66 14.02
N PRO A 15 -17.32 4.48 15.01
CA PRO A 15 -15.90 4.51 14.59
C PRO A 15 -14.87 3.64 15.39
N PHE A 16 -13.99 3.00 14.60
CA PHE A 16 -12.54 2.73 14.77
C PHE A 16 -11.97 2.15 16.09
N SER A 17 -11.26 1.02 15.97
CA SER A 17 -10.46 0.47 17.09
C SER A 17 -9.21 1.34 17.37
N PRO A 18 -8.72 1.45 18.61
CA PRO A 18 -7.54 2.25 18.98
C PRO A 18 -6.26 1.94 18.15
N ARG A 19 -6.17 0.73 17.61
CA ARG A 19 -5.07 0.29 16.73
C ARG A 19 -5.10 0.99 15.36
N GLU A 20 -6.29 1.27 14.85
CA GLU A 20 -6.50 1.90 13.56
C GLU A 20 -6.11 3.37 13.59
N LEU A 21 -6.37 4.05 14.72
CA LEU A 21 -5.97 5.44 14.94
C LEU A 21 -4.44 5.58 14.99
N GLN A 22 -3.74 4.70 15.72
CA GLN A 22 -2.28 4.75 15.79
C GLN A 22 -1.62 4.39 14.45
N ALA A 23 -2.18 3.43 13.72
CA ALA A 23 -1.74 3.09 12.37
C ALA A 23 -1.95 4.26 11.39
N ARG A 24 -3.08 4.96 11.49
CA ARG A 24 -3.39 6.16 10.69
C ARG A 24 -2.43 7.32 11.01
N ILE A 25 -2.11 7.56 12.28
CA ILE A 25 -1.14 8.58 12.69
C ILE A 25 0.27 8.25 12.17
N LYS A 26 0.74 7.00 12.33
CA LYS A 26 2.05 6.58 11.79
C LYS A 26 2.10 6.62 10.26
N ALA A 27 1.01 6.28 9.60
CA ALA A 27 0.89 6.40 8.15
C ALA A 27 0.95 7.87 7.70
N LEU A 28 0.28 8.77 8.42
CA LEU A 28 0.34 10.22 8.17
C LEU A 28 1.74 10.80 8.41
N LEU A 29 2.44 10.37 9.46
CA LEU A 29 3.81 10.82 9.75
C LEU A 29 4.82 10.29 8.72
N ARG A 30 4.68 9.05 8.25
CA ARG A 30 5.50 8.52 7.14
C ARG A 30 5.25 9.27 5.84
N ARG A 31 3.99 9.62 5.54
CA ARG A 31 3.63 10.44 4.37
C ARG A 31 4.39 11.78 4.36
N ALA A 32 4.64 12.38 5.52
CA ALA A 32 5.44 13.61 5.63
C ALA A 32 6.95 13.38 5.39
N GLN A 33 7.48 12.18 5.65
CA GLN A 33 8.90 11.86 5.48
C GLN A 33 9.26 11.39 4.06
N PHE A 34 8.35 10.71 3.35
CA PHE A 34 8.60 10.23 1.97
C PHE A 34 8.38 11.29 0.87
N GLY A 35 7.95 12.51 1.23
CA GLY A 35 7.59 13.57 0.28
C GLY A 35 8.75 14.39 -0.30
N GLN A 36 10.02 14.00 -0.12
CA GLN A 36 11.17 14.85 -0.46
C GLN A 36 12.05 14.39 -1.64
N GLU A 37 11.82 13.22 -2.25
CA GLU A 37 12.75 12.68 -3.28
C GLU A 37 12.21 12.57 -4.71
N ARG A 38 10.92 12.87 -4.97
CA ARG A 38 10.36 12.88 -6.33
C ARG A 38 9.40 14.04 -6.50
N ALA A 39 9.44 14.67 -7.67
CA ALA A 39 8.66 15.87 -7.95
C ALA A 39 7.17 15.58 -7.79
N SER A 40 6.46 16.52 -7.16
CA SER A 40 5.01 16.51 -6.98
C SER A 40 4.32 16.34 -8.34
N GLY A 41 3.96 15.11 -8.70
CA GLY A 41 3.33 14.80 -9.99
C GLY A 41 3.81 13.49 -10.64
N ASP A 42 4.92 12.92 -10.19
CA ASP A 42 5.47 11.71 -10.83
C ASP A 42 4.49 10.54 -10.81
N VAL A 43 4.37 9.91 -11.98
CA VAL A 43 3.58 8.70 -12.20
C VAL A 43 4.53 7.56 -12.52
N ILE A 44 4.40 6.45 -11.80
CA ILE A 44 5.20 5.25 -12.07
C ILE A 44 4.34 4.26 -12.82
N VAL A 45 4.76 3.87 -14.02
CA VAL A 45 4.10 2.88 -14.86
C VAL A 45 4.89 1.56 -14.78
N PHE A 46 4.20 0.46 -14.55
CA PHE A 46 4.77 -0.88 -14.52
C PHE A 46 3.72 -1.90 -14.94
N ASP A 47 4.08 -2.83 -15.82
CA ASP A 47 3.13 -3.80 -16.40
C ASP A 47 1.83 -3.11 -16.88
N GLU A 48 0.65 -3.56 -16.45
CA GLU A 48 -0.65 -2.95 -16.78
C GLU A 48 -1.11 -1.89 -15.76
N TRP A 49 -0.20 -1.46 -14.87
CA TRP A 49 -0.49 -0.60 -13.74
C TRP A 49 0.20 0.77 -13.83
N ARG A 50 -0.48 1.76 -13.27
CA ARG A 50 0.00 3.13 -13.11
C ARG A 50 -0.20 3.59 -11.67
N LEU A 51 0.87 3.92 -10.98
CA LEU A 51 0.87 4.46 -9.62
C LEU A 51 1.04 5.98 -9.65
N ASP A 52 0.06 6.69 -9.11
CA ASP A 52 0.16 8.11 -8.82
C ASP A 52 0.79 8.32 -7.43
N MET A 53 1.96 8.97 -7.41
CA MET A 53 2.76 9.18 -6.21
C MET A 53 2.17 10.20 -5.24
N VAL A 54 1.26 11.07 -5.70
CA VAL A 54 0.63 12.12 -4.88
C VAL A 54 -0.65 11.59 -4.25
N SER A 55 -1.49 10.93 -5.05
CA SER A 55 -2.78 10.43 -4.59
C SER A 55 -2.71 9.04 -3.96
N HIS A 56 -1.57 8.33 -4.09
CA HIS A 56 -1.38 6.93 -3.68
C HIS A 56 -2.42 5.99 -4.29
N ARG A 57 -2.86 6.31 -5.51
CA ARG A 57 -3.83 5.53 -6.27
C ARG A 57 -3.12 4.72 -7.31
N LEU A 58 -3.58 3.49 -7.45
CA LEU A 58 -3.15 2.56 -8.46
C LEU A 58 -4.26 2.44 -9.50
N PHE A 59 -3.92 2.61 -10.77
CA PHE A 59 -4.84 2.53 -11.89
C PHE A 59 -4.42 1.37 -12.79
N HIS A 60 -5.37 0.52 -13.15
CA HIS A 60 -5.17 -0.52 -14.15
C HIS A 60 -5.60 -0.01 -15.53
N ASN A 61 -5.05 -0.58 -16.60
CA ASN A 61 -5.39 -0.20 -17.98
C ASN A 61 -6.87 -0.46 -18.36
N ASP A 62 -7.57 -1.34 -17.63
CA ASP A 62 -9.01 -1.59 -17.83
C ASP A 62 -9.91 -0.56 -17.12
N GLY A 63 -9.33 0.43 -16.45
CA GLY A 63 -10.05 1.48 -15.73
C GLY A 63 -10.30 1.19 -14.25
N GLU A 64 -9.85 0.06 -13.70
CA GLU A 64 -9.91 -0.15 -12.24
C GLU A 64 -9.04 0.86 -11.49
N GLU A 65 -9.59 1.42 -10.40
CA GLU A 65 -8.86 2.24 -9.44
C GLU A 65 -8.79 1.52 -8.08
N VAL A 66 -7.59 1.45 -7.53
CA VAL A 66 -7.32 0.90 -6.20
C VAL A 66 -6.63 1.96 -5.33
N ILE A 67 -7.28 2.34 -4.22
CA ILE A 67 -6.68 3.20 -3.21
C ILE A 67 -5.77 2.36 -2.31
N LEU A 68 -4.49 2.71 -2.22
CA LEU A 68 -3.53 2.01 -1.38
C LEU A 68 -3.53 2.56 0.04
N SER A 69 -3.41 1.66 1.03
CA SER A 69 -3.07 2.08 2.39
C SER A 69 -1.64 2.62 2.42
N GLY A 70 -1.29 3.43 3.42
CA GLY A 70 0.07 3.95 3.53
C GLY A 70 1.14 2.85 3.65
N ALA A 71 0.81 1.69 4.23
CA ALA A 71 1.72 0.55 4.29
C ALA A 71 1.85 -0.17 2.94
N ASP A 72 0.75 -0.35 2.22
CA ASP A 72 0.76 -1.01 0.89
C ASP A 72 1.46 -0.10 -0.13
N PHE A 73 1.25 1.22 -0.05
CA PHE A 73 1.97 2.20 -0.86
C PHE A 73 3.48 2.17 -0.58
N ALA A 74 3.90 2.21 0.69
CA ALA A 74 5.32 2.16 1.04
C ALA A 74 5.98 0.86 0.56
N LEU A 75 5.27 -0.27 0.69
CA LEU A 75 5.75 -1.56 0.18
C LEU A 75 5.87 -1.57 -1.35
N LEU A 76 4.84 -1.10 -2.05
CA LEU A 76 4.86 -1.04 -3.51
C LEU A 76 5.95 -0.10 -4.00
N LYS A 77 6.11 1.09 -3.39
CA LYS A 77 7.17 2.03 -3.71
C LYS A 77 8.55 1.39 -3.55
N LEU A 78 8.80 0.66 -2.45
CA LEU A 78 10.06 -0.05 -2.24
C LEU A 78 10.38 -1.01 -3.40
N PHE A 79 9.39 -1.79 -3.85
CA PHE A 79 9.56 -2.68 -5.00
C PHE A 79 9.79 -1.93 -6.31
N LEU A 80 9.07 -0.82 -6.55
CA LEU A 80 9.19 -0.01 -7.75
C LEU A 80 10.52 0.77 -7.81
N ASP A 81 11.09 1.10 -6.66
CA ASP A 81 12.42 1.73 -6.55
C ASP A 81 13.55 0.72 -6.80
N ASN A 82 13.28 -0.57 -6.62
CA ASN A 82 14.27 -1.65 -6.74
C ASN A 82 13.76 -2.76 -7.69
N PRO A 83 13.40 -2.42 -8.95
CA PRO A 83 12.89 -3.41 -9.89
C PRO A 83 13.97 -4.44 -10.21
N GLN A 84 13.56 -5.70 -10.37
CA GLN A 84 14.44 -6.84 -10.68
C GLN A 84 15.51 -7.14 -9.62
N GLN A 85 15.44 -6.50 -8.45
CA GLN A 85 16.34 -6.77 -7.31
C GLN A 85 15.64 -7.63 -6.27
N ILE A 86 16.40 -8.52 -5.62
CA ILE A 86 15.91 -9.33 -4.50
C ILE A 86 15.94 -8.46 -3.25
N LEU A 87 14.77 -8.25 -2.67
CA LEU A 87 14.59 -7.61 -1.38
C LEU A 87 14.38 -8.70 -0.31
N ASP A 88 15.27 -8.73 0.68
CA ASP A 88 15.13 -9.63 1.81
C ASP A 88 14.00 -9.21 2.76
N ARG A 89 13.64 -10.12 3.66
CA ARG A 89 12.52 -9.89 4.59
C ARG A 89 12.81 -8.76 5.58
N ASP A 90 14.07 -8.57 5.96
CA ASP A 90 14.46 -7.49 6.88
C ASP A 90 14.29 -6.12 6.22
N THR A 91 14.72 -5.98 4.96
CA THR A 91 14.57 -4.78 4.15
C THR A 91 13.09 -4.43 3.96
N ILE A 92 12.28 -5.42 3.56
CA ILE A 92 10.83 -5.23 3.40
C ILE A 92 10.17 -4.88 4.73
N GLY A 93 10.57 -5.56 5.80
CA GLY A 93 10.08 -5.32 7.15
C GLY A 93 10.38 -3.90 7.64
N ASN A 94 11.59 -3.39 7.39
CA ASN A 94 11.99 -2.04 7.79
C ASN A 94 11.20 -0.95 7.07
N ALA A 95 10.89 -1.14 5.78
CA ALA A 95 10.08 -0.18 5.01
C ALA A 95 8.59 -0.14 5.43
N THR A 96 8.07 -1.23 5.98
CA THR A 96 6.65 -1.40 6.29
C THR A 96 6.31 -1.30 7.78
N ARG A 97 7.32 -1.18 8.66
CA ARG A 97 7.17 -1.36 10.11
C ARG A 97 6.16 -0.42 10.78
N GLY A 98 5.17 -1.05 11.44
CA GLY A 98 4.48 -0.55 12.63
C GLY A 98 4.99 -1.29 13.88
N ARG A 99 4.59 -0.88 15.09
CA ARG A 99 4.90 -1.66 16.31
C ARG A 99 3.97 -2.87 16.34
N GLU A 100 4.47 -4.06 16.03
CA GLU A 100 3.66 -5.29 16.03
C GLU A 100 4.31 -6.40 16.88
N LEU A 101 3.46 -7.25 17.44
CA LEU A 101 3.81 -8.34 18.38
C LEU A 101 4.07 -9.68 17.66
N MET A 102 4.16 -9.68 16.33
CA MET A 102 4.33 -10.89 15.50
C MET A 102 5.77 -10.99 14.95
N PRO A 103 6.25 -12.21 14.60
CA PRO A 103 7.54 -12.37 13.93
C PRO A 103 7.59 -11.61 12.60
N LEU A 104 8.71 -10.95 12.32
CA LEU A 104 8.89 -10.06 11.17
C LEU A 104 8.57 -10.76 9.84
N GLU A 105 9.04 -12.00 9.67
CA GLU A 105 8.82 -12.77 8.44
C GLU A 105 7.35 -12.95 8.10
N ARG A 106 6.51 -13.25 9.11
CA ARG A 106 5.08 -13.45 8.89
C ARG A 106 4.37 -12.14 8.54
N ILE A 107 4.80 -11.03 9.12
CA ILE A 107 4.29 -9.69 8.79
C ILE A 107 4.61 -9.37 7.33
N VAL A 108 5.84 -9.62 6.90
CA VAL A 108 6.30 -9.41 5.53
C VAL A 108 5.49 -10.26 4.55
N ASP A 109 5.37 -11.56 4.82
CA ASP A 109 4.64 -12.48 3.95
C ASP A 109 3.15 -12.08 3.83
N MET A 110 2.52 -11.63 4.92
CA MET A 110 1.15 -11.10 4.91
C MET A 110 1.04 -9.79 4.13
N ALA A 111 2.00 -8.87 4.26
CA ALA A 111 2.03 -7.62 3.53
C ALA A 111 2.20 -7.85 2.02
N VAL A 112 3.12 -8.74 1.63
CA VAL A 112 3.32 -9.15 0.23
C VAL A 112 2.07 -9.83 -0.32
N SER A 113 1.43 -10.70 0.46
CA SER A 113 0.18 -11.36 0.04
C SER A 113 -0.94 -10.34 -0.22
N ARG A 114 -1.13 -9.37 0.69
CA ARG A 114 -2.10 -8.28 0.50
C ARG A 114 -1.77 -7.44 -0.74
N LEU A 115 -0.49 -7.10 -0.95
CA LEU A 115 -0.09 -6.34 -2.13
C LEU A 115 -0.34 -7.12 -3.43
N ARG A 116 -0.03 -8.42 -3.47
CA ARG A 116 -0.38 -9.29 -4.61
C ARG A 116 -1.88 -9.30 -4.90
N GLN A 117 -2.72 -9.33 -3.86
CA GLN A 117 -4.17 -9.21 -4.06
C GLN A 117 -4.57 -7.87 -4.69
N ARG A 118 -3.96 -6.75 -4.26
CA ARG A 118 -4.19 -5.44 -4.90
C ARG A 118 -3.74 -5.38 -6.35
N LEU A 119 -2.66 -6.09 -6.68
CA LEU A 119 -2.09 -6.17 -8.03
C LEU A 119 -2.70 -7.27 -8.91
N ARG A 120 -3.74 -7.97 -8.44
CA ARG A 120 -4.34 -9.14 -9.12
C ARG A 120 -3.32 -10.25 -9.44
N ASP A 121 -2.24 -10.33 -8.64
CA ASP A 121 -1.11 -11.23 -8.83
C ASP A 121 -1.17 -12.43 -7.85
N THR A 122 -2.33 -13.10 -7.81
CA THR A 122 -2.66 -14.11 -6.78
C THR A 122 -2.49 -15.56 -7.23
N GLY A 123 -2.00 -15.81 -8.45
CA GLY A 123 -1.78 -17.15 -8.98
C GLY A 123 -0.74 -17.95 -8.19
N LYS A 124 -0.71 -19.28 -8.38
CA LYS A 124 0.31 -20.17 -7.79
C LYS A 124 1.74 -19.74 -8.13
N SER A 125 1.90 -19.11 -9.29
CA SER A 125 3.14 -18.52 -9.77
C SER A 125 2.89 -17.03 -10.06
N PRO A 126 3.03 -16.15 -9.06
CA PRO A 126 2.84 -14.71 -9.24
C PRO A 126 3.84 -14.17 -10.28
N ARG A 127 3.35 -13.37 -11.21
CA ARG A 127 4.15 -12.82 -12.32
C ARG A 127 4.93 -11.59 -11.88
N LEU A 128 4.30 -10.69 -11.12
CA LEU A 128 4.85 -9.39 -10.73
C LEU A 128 5.75 -9.52 -9.51
N ILE A 129 5.21 -9.91 -8.36
CA ILE A 129 6.01 -10.05 -7.13
C ILE A 129 6.35 -11.52 -6.96
N ARG A 130 7.57 -11.92 -7.31
CA ARG A 130 8.03 -13.31 -7.22
C ARG A 130 8.64 -13.61 -5.87
N THR A 131 8.44 -14.83 -5.38
CA THR A 131 9.11 -15.34 -4.19
C THR A 131 10.42 -16.02 -4.59
N ILE A 132 11.54 -15.58 -4.02
CA ILE A 132 12.82 -16.30 -4.08
C ILE A 132 13.02 -17.04 -2.78
N ARG A 133 12.95 -18.37 -2.83
CA ARG A 133 13.04 -19.24 -1.65
C ARG A 133 14.37 -18.99 -0.92
N GLY A 134 14.29 -18.75 0.39
CA GLY A 134 15.46 -18.47 1.23
C GLY A 134 16.04 -17.07 1.12
N SER A 135 15.68 -16.26 0.11
CA SER A 135 16.27 -14.94 -0.10
C SER A 135 15.29 -13.78 0.09
N GLY A 136 14.03 -13.93 -0.33
CA GLY A 136 13.04 -12.86 -0.18
C GLY A 136 12.11 -12.74 -1.38
N TYR A 137 11.89 -11.50 -1.85
CA TYR A 137 10.93 -11.17 -2.90
C TYR A 137 11.55 -10.24 -3.93
N LEU A 138 11.09 -10.31 -5.18
CA LEU A 138 11.51 -9.38 -6.23
C LEU A 138 10.32 -8.95 -7.07
N LEU A 139 10.39 -7.73 -7.59
CA LEU A 139 9.47 -7.24 -8.61
C LEU A 139 10.02 -7.57 -10.00
N ALA A 140 9.33 -8.45 -10.72
CA ALA A 140 9.66 -8.89 -12.07
C ALA A 140 8.87 -8.09 -13.13
N ALA A 141 8.97 -6.77 -13.06
CA ALA A 141 8.34 -5.86 -14.01
C ALA A 141 9.34 -4.80 -14.46
N ASN A 142 9.16 -4.30 -15.68
CA ASN A 142 9.83 -3.09 -16.13
C ASN A 142 9.11 -1.89 -15.52
N VAL A 143 9.88 -0.94 -14.97
CA VAL A 143 9.34 0.23 -14.28
C VAL A 143 9.80 1.47 -15.03
N ASN A 144 8.84 2.30 -15.43
CA ASN A 144 9.08 3.58 -16.11
C ASN A 144 8.51 4.71 -15.25
N THR A 145 9.32 5.73 -14.97
CA THR A 145 8.86 6.93 -14.27
C THR A 145 8.54 8.01 -15.30
N GLN A 146 7.34 8.56 -15.24
CA GLN A 146 6.90 9.68 -16.07
C GLN A 146 6.72 10.89 -15.16
N ALA A 147 7.32 12.02 -15.52
CA ALA A 147 7.07 13.27 -14.83
C ALA A 147 5.60 13.65 -15.02
N GLY A 148 4.92 14.04 -13.94
CA GLY A 148 3.56 14.56 -14.01
C GLY A 148 3.54 15.84 -14.83
N GLY A 149 3.12 15.74 -16.09
CA GLY A 149 2.86 16.90 -16.91
C GLY A 149 1.69 17.68 -16.32
N ASN A 150 1.95 18.93 -15.93
CA ASN A 150 0.89 19.91 -15.64
C ASN A 150 0.00 20.01 -16.89
N TYR A 151 -1.22 19.51 -16.80
CA TYR A 151 -2.32 19.94 -17.66
C TYR A 151 -3.03 21.12 -17.01
#